data_AF-A0A7V0QIU7-F1
#
_entry.id   AF-A0A7V0QIU7-F1
#
_cell.length_a   1.000
_cell.length_b   1.000
_cell.length_c   1.000
_cell.angle_alpha   90.00
_cell.angle_beta   90.00
_cell.angle_gamma   90.00
#
_symmetry.space_group_name_H-M   'P 1'
#
loop_
_entity.id
_entity.type
_entity.pdbx_description
1 polymer ?
#
loop_
_entity_poly.entity_id
_entity_poly.type
_entity_poly.pdbx_seq_one_letter_code
_entity_poly.pdbx_strand_id
1 'polypeptide(L)'
;MSLTLSPLYGKSPTKKVECPFCGAKIEKPRELPVRKWGEMPVGSCTCGAVYACDVTGHNLGSAMVEALVFGCNMDWDLAWGLIPEEDYLEALVENYDYIDHVISVTGCVEGRKVNGALYFIRLHDDIQEVTRDGVRKILKKAEDIAKNSKKRSPKRKPLSKKEVEELVRNFRVDEILKVAKDDRKIVRNLMRLLYSVEDEYRMRAAEMLGIVTSVIAERNPGFVSKLLQNLFTAIIDSAASSWGAFEAIGEIISHKVEMFAGYIPHLYRFLPDEERRVSALQAIGKIAQVRPDLLNKLPLYLIPLLKDPDYRARGYAAWMLGYLGTEEIKEDLEGLFGDTRQIGIYRNGTLKMKTLDEIAREAIDRL
;
A
#
# COMPACT_ATOMS: atom_id res chain seq x y z
N MET A 1 47.42 37.81 10.56
CA MET A 1 46.24 37.93 9.67
C MET A 1 45.90 36.54 9.16
N SER A 2 45.07 35.80 9.90
CA SER A 2 44.54 34.51 9.42
C SER A 2 43.42 34.77 8.44
N LEU A 3 43.62 34.34 7.19
CA LEU A 3 42.57 34.26 6.18
C LEU A 3 41.64 33.10 6.53
N THR A 4 40.44 33.42 7.00
CA THR A 4 39.32 32.49 7.15
C THR A 4 38.79 32.13 5.76
N LEU A 5 39.20 30.97 5.24
CA LEU A 5 38.51 30.33 4.12
C LEU A 5 37.15 29.82 4.60
N SER A 6 36.10 30.50 4.18
CA SER A 6 34.71 30.03 4.33
C SER A 6 34.46 28.88 3.34
N PRO A 7 33.84 27.76 3.74
CA PRO A 7 33.41 26.75 2.78
C PRO A 7 32.25 27.32 1.96
N LEU A 8 32.52 27.63 0.68
CA LEU A 8 31.47 27.81 -0.32
C LEU A 8 30.72 26.47 -0.45
N TYR A 9 29.56 26.35 0.20
CA TYR A 9 28.56 25.33 -0.14
C TYR A 9 28.03 25.66 -1.54
N GLY A 10 28.79 25.26 -2.57
CA GLY A 10 28.35 25.29 -3.95
C GLY A 10 27.21 24.30 -4.12
N LYS A 11 26.04 24.77 -4.58
CA LYS A 11 24.95 23.89 -4.99
C LYS A 11 25.49 22.87 -6.00
N SER A 12 25.25 21.58 -5.76
CA SER A 12 25.62 20.53 -6.71
C SER A 12 25.00 20.85 -8.08
N PRO A 13 25.77 20.76 -9.18
CA PRO A 13 25.24 21.07 -10.50
C PRO A 13 24.12 20.10 -10.87
N THR A 14 22.96 20.63 -11.24
CA THR A 14 21.77 19.87 -11.66
C THR A 14 21.36 20.27 -13.07
N LYS A 15 20.76 19.32 -13.80
CA LYS A 15 20.14 19.54 -15.11
C LYS A 15 18.62 19.41 -15.00
N LYS A 16 17.91 20.11 -15.89
CA LYS A 16 16.46 19.92 -16.05
C LYS A 16 16.21 18.56 -16.69
N VAL A 17 15.04 17.99 -16.38
CA VAL A 17 14.64 16.69 -16.90
C VAL A 17 13.95 16.88 -18.24
N GLU A 18 14.51 16.26 -19.27
CA GLU A 18 14.08 16.39 -20.66
C GLU A 18 13.87 15.00 -21.26
N CYS A 19 12.97 14.91 -22.24
CA CYS A 19 12.70 13.68 -22.96
C CYS A 19 13.87 13.35 -23.88
N PRO A 20 14.46 12.15 -23.81
CA PRO A 20 15.62 11.78 -24.63
C PRO A 20 15.30 11.71 -26.12
N PHE A 21 14.02 11.53 -26.49
CA PHE A 21 13.61 11.40 -27.90
C PHE A 21 13.33 12.73 -28.62
N CYS A 22 12.94 13.78 -27.88
CA CYS A 22 12.54 15.06 -28.51
C CYS A 22 13.11 16.31 -27.83
N GLY A 23 13.83 16.17 -26.71
CA GLY A 23 14.39 17.30 -25.95
C GLY A 23 13.37 18.16 -25.21
N ALA A 24 12.07 17.84 -25.28
CA ALA A 24 11.05 18.57 -24.55
C ALA A 24 11.18 18.35 -23.05
N LYS A 25 10.96 19.39 -22.25
CA LYS A 25 10.82 19.27 -20.80
C LYS A 25 9.64 18.37 -20.47
N ILE A 26 9.85 17.43 -19.56
CA ILE A 26 8.80 16.53 -19.11
C ILE A 26 8.22 16.97 -17.78
N GLU A 27 7.05 16.44 -17.45
CA GLU A 27 6.46 16.62 -16.13
C GLU A 27 7.01 15.58 -15.15
N LYS A 28 6.91 15.89 -13.85
CA LYS A 28 7.25 14.93 -12.81
C LYS A 28 6.38 13.67 -12.95
N PRO A 29 6.97 12.45 -12.95
CA PRO A 29 6.22 11.20 -12.92
C PRO A 29 5.21 11.19 -11.76
N ARG A 30 4.08 10.54 -11.98
CA ARG A 30 2.92 10.54 -11.09
C ARG A 30 2.52 9.11 -10.76
N GLU A 31 2.06 8.92 -9.54
CA GLU A 31 1.53 7.63 -9.10
C GLU A 31 0.13 7.42 -9.68
N LEU A 32 -0.16 6.20 -10.13
CA LEU A 32 -1.49 5.83 -10.61
C LEU A 32 -2.45 5.51 -9.46
N PRO A 33 -3.77 5.65 -9.65
CA PRO A 33 -4.76 5.53 -8.56
C PRO A 33 -5.04 4.10 -8.08
N VAL A 34 -4.83 3.09 -8.93
CA VAL A 34 -5.00 1.67 -8.59
C VAL A 34 -3.59 1.10 -8.51
N ARG A 35 -3.19 0.57 -7.35
CA ARG A 35 -1.81 0.13 -7.13
C ARG A 35 -1.70 -1.36 -6.82
N LYS A 36 -0.96 -2.11 -7.64
CA LYS A 36 -0.42 -3.42 -7.27
C LYS A 36 1.01 -3.31 -6.70
N TRP A 37 1.46 -4.37 -6.04
CA TRP A 37 2.83 -4.47 -5.57
C TRP A 37 3.82 -4.35 -6.74
N GLY A 38 4.79 -3.43 -6.64
CA GLY A 38 5.84 -3.23 -7.65
C GLY A 38 5.62 -2.05 -8.61
N GLU A 39 4.42 -1.45 -8.62
CA GLU A 39 4.11 -0.38 -9.58
C GLU A 39 4.84 0.94 -9.27
N MET A 40 5.37 1.57 -10.33
CA MET A 40 6.22 2.76 -10.29
C MET A 40 5.48 4.03 -10.74
N PRO A 41 5.91 5.24 -10.30
CA PRO A 41 5.39 6.49 -10.85
C PRO A 41 5.66 6.61 -12.35
N VAL A 42 4.67 7.03 -13.13
CA VAL A 42 4.74 7.10 -14.60
C VAL A 42 4.38 8.49 -15.15
N GLY A 43 4.72 8.76 -16.40
CA GLY A 43 4.32 9.97 -17.11
C GLY A 43 4.45 9.84 -18.61
N SER A 44 4.05 10.89 -19.33
CA SER A 44 4.10 10.96 -20.78
C SER A 44 4.64 12.28 -21.27
N CYS A 45 5.40 12.25 -22.35
CA CYS A 45 5.85 13.40 -23.11
C CYS A 45 4.85 13.75 -24.23
N THR A 46 4.86 15.00 -24.68
CA THR A 46 4.02 15.48 -25.80
C THR A 46 4.35 14.80 -27.12
N CYS A 47 5.58 14.31 -27.30
CA CYS A 47 5.98 13.54 -28.47
C CYS A 47 5.44 12.10 -28.48
N GLY A 48 4.76 11.66 -27.41
CA GLY A 48 4.20 10.32 -27.27
C GLY A 48 5.08 9.30 -26.56
N ALA A 49 6.32 9.65 -26.22
CA ALA A 49 7.13 8.83 -25.33
C ALA A 49 6.51 8.79 -23.93
N VAL A 50 6.56 7.63 -23.29
CA VAL A 50 6.15 7.42 -21.90
C VAL A 50 7.38 7.09 -21.05
N TYR A 51 7.25 7.23 -19.73
CA TYR A 51 8.33 6.92 -18.81
C TYR A 51 7.84 6.41 -17.47
N ALA A 52 8.63 5.54 -16.85
CA ALA A 52 8.46 5.06 -15.48
C ALA A 52 9.67 5.44 -14.62
N CYS A 53 9.44 5.68 -13.33
CA CYS A 53 10.46 6.12 -12.39
C CYS A 53 10.78 5.05 -11.35
N ASP A 54 11.98 4.49 -11.42
CA ASP A 54 12.54 3.78 -10.27
C ASP A 54 13.26 4.78 -9.37
N VAL A 55 12.64 5.10 -8.24
CA VAL A 55 13.20 6.02 -7.23
C VAL A 55 14.46 5.45 -6.57
N THR A 56 14.63 4.12 -6.59
CA THR A 56 15.77 3.44 -5.96
C THR A 56 16.98 3.30 -6.88
N GLY A 57 16.75 3.21 -8.20
CA GLY A 57 17.77 2.92 -9.21
C GLY A 57 18.19 1.46 -9.32
N HIS A 58 17.58 0.55 -8.55
CA HIS A 58 18.00 -0.85 -8.47
C HIS A 58 17.08 -1.81 -9.24
N ASN A 59 15.93 -1.34 -9.74
CA ASN A 59 14.88 -2.14 -10.37
C ASN A 59 14.60 -1.68 -11.81
N LEU A 60 15.65 -1.40 -12.58
CA LEU A 60 15.53 -0.86 -13.94
C LEU A 60 14.70 -1.75 -14.88
N GLY A 61 14.82 -3.08 -14.76
CA GLY A 61 14.00 -4.01 -15.54
C GLY A 61 12.50 -3.89 -15.23
N SER A 62 12.13 -3.69 -13.97
CA SER A 62 10.74 -3.43 -13.61
C SER A 62 10.27 -2.05 -14.09
N ALA A 63 11.15 -1.04 -14.09
CA ALA A 63 10.83 0.27 -14.66
C ALA A 63 10.59 0.21 -16.17
N MET A 64 11.39 -0.58 -16.89
CA MET A 64 11.20 -0.84 -18.31
C MET A 64 9.83 -1.47 -18.58
N VAL A 65 9.50 -2.57 -17.89
CA VAL A 65 8.21 -3.26 -18.04
C VAL A 65 7.05 -2.33 -17.69
N GLU A 66 7.17 -1.55 -16.61
CA GLU A 66 6.14 -0.58 -16.21
C GLU A 66 5.91 0.47 -17.30
N ALA A 67 6.99 1.05 -17.85
CA ALA A 67 6.89 2.05 -18.91
C ALA A 67 6.26 1.46 -20.18
N LEU A 68 6.62 0.23 -20.55
CA LEU A 68 6.11 -0.46 -21.73
C LEU A 68 4.61 -0.76 -21.60
N VAL A 69 4.21 -1.40 -20.50
CA VAL A 69 2.80 -1.72 -20.22
C VAL A 69 1.96 -0.46 -20.09
N PHE A 70 2.49 0.58 -19.43
CA PHE A 70 1.82 1.87 -19.35
C PHE A 70 1.63 2.49 -20.74
N GLY A 71 2.65 2.46 -21.59
CA GLY A 71 2.56 2.90 -22.99
C GLY A 71 1.52 2.13 -23.79
N CYS A 72 1.32 0.84 -23.46
CA CYS A 72 0.29 -0.03 -24.02
C CYS A 72 -1.08 0.15 -23.37
N ASN A 73 -1.33 1.27 -22.67
CA ASN A 73 -2.60 1.54 -21.97
C ASN A 73 -2.98 0.43 -20.97
N MET A 74 -1.99 -0.11 -20.25
CA MET A 74 -2.13 -1.22 -19.31
C MET A 74 -2.53 -2.57 -19.93
N ASP A 75 -2.41 -2.69 -21.26
CA ASP A 75 -2.58 -3.96 -21.97
C ASP A 75 -1.28 -4.76 -21.94
N TRP A 76 -1.28 -5.81 -21.12
CA TRP A 76 -0.12 -6.68 -20.93
C TRP A 76 0.12 -7.58 -22.14
N ASP A 77 -0.94 -8.04 -22.79
CA ASP A 77 -0.83 -8.97 -23.91
C ASP A 77 -0.23 -8.25 -25.12
N LEU A 78 -0.67 -7.00 -25.36
CA LEU A 78 -0.04 -6.12 -26.34
C LEU A 78 1.43 -5.88 -26.00
N ALA A 79 1.73 -5.45 -24.77
CA ALA A 79 3.09 -5.12 -24.35
C ALA A 79 4.09 -6.27 -24.53
N TRP A 80 3.69 -7.51 -24.23
CA TRP A 80 4.54 -8.68 -24.40
C TRP A 80 4.69 -9.13 -25.86
N GLY A 81 3.82 -8.68 -26.75
CA GLY A 81 3.92 -8.92 -28.18
C GLY A 81 4.88 -7.99 -28.93
N LEU A 82 5.33 -6.91 -28.28
CA LEU A 82 6.17 -5.90 -28.92
C LEU A 82 7.66 -6.25 -28.87
N ILE A 83 8.36 -5.97 -29.96
CA ILE A 83 9.79 -6.21 -30.14
C ILE A 83 10.57 -4.89 -30.02
N PRO A 84 11.62 -4.81 -29.19
CA PRO A 84 12.48 -3.64 -29.12
C PRO A 84 13.10 -3.31 -30.48
N GLU A 85 13.29 -2.02 -30.76
CA GLU A 85 13.85 -1.46 -32.00
C GLU A 85 12.97 -1.63 -33.26
N GLU A 86 12.01 -2.57 -33.24
CA GLU A 86 11.00 -2.73 -34.29
C GLU A 86 9.70 -2.00 -33.94
N ASP A 87 9.11 -2.32 -32.79
CA ASP A 87 7.81 -1.78 -32.36
C ASP A 87 7.95 -0.60 -31.39
N TYR A 88 9.10 -0.47 -30.72
CA TYR A 88 9.36 0.62 -29.80
C TYR A 88 10.84 0.92 -29.61
N LEU A 89 11.15 2.15 -29.19
CA LEU A 89 12.48 2.58 -28.79
C LEU A 89 12.53 2.77 -27.27
N GLU A 90 13.71 2.54 -26.69
CA GLU A 90 13.95 2.72 -25.26
C GLU A 90 15.09 3.72 -24.98
N ALA A 91 15.04 4.34 -23.81
CA ALA A 91 16.12 5.20 -23.33
C ALA A 91 16.13 5.27 -21.80
N LEU A 92 17.33 5.23 -21.20
CA LEU A 92 17.52 5.34 -19.75
C LEU A 92 18.12 6.70 -19.38
N VAL A 93 17.52 7.35 -18.38
CA VAL A 93 18.07 8.56 -17.76
C VAL A 93 18.35 8.29 -16.29
N GLU A 94 19.62 8.19 -15.94
CA GLU A 94 20.09 7.93 -14.58
C GLU A 94 20.28 9.21 -13.75
N ASN A 95 20.56 9.05 -12.45
CA ASN A 95 20.78 10.14 -11.50
C ASN A 95 19.60 11.12 -11.39
N TYR A 96 18.39 10.60 -11.60
CA TYR A 96 17.15 11.36 -11.46
C TYR A 96 16.72 11.49 -10.00
N ASP A 97 16.59 12.73 -9.55
CA ASP A 97 16.02 13.05 -8.24
C ASP A 97 14.50 13.21 -8.36
N TYR A 98 13.76 12.21 -7.87
CA TYR A 98 12.31 12.25 -7.84
C TYR A 98 11.77 13.40 -6.99
N ILE A 99 12.45 13.83 -5.93
CA ILE A 99 11.93 14.85 -5.00
C ILE A 99 11.88 16.20 -5.73
N ASP A 100 13.03 16.66 -6.19
CA ASP A 100 13.23 17.98 -6.78
C ASP A 100 13.00 18.03 -8.29
N HIS A 101 12.79 16.87 -8.92
CA HIS A 101 12.57 16.70 -10.35
C HIS A 101 13.71 17.31 -11.18
N VAL A 102 14.92 16.80 -10.94
CA VAL A 102 16.16 17.21 -11.60
C VAL A 102 17.06 16.01 -11.87
N ILE A 103 17.99 16.15 -12.81
CA ILE A 103 19.08 15.18 -13.01
C ILE A 103 20.32 15.69 -12.28
N SER A 104 20.86 14.90 -11.35
CA SER A 104 22.11 15.21 -10.67
C SER A 104 23.29 14.88 -11.57
N VAL A 105 24.23 15.83 -11.72
CA VAL A 105 25.48 15.58 -12.46
C VAL A 105 26.49 14.83 -11.58
N THR A 106 26.39 14.99 -10.26
CA THR A 106 27.37 14.43 -9.29
C THR A 106 26.83 13.21 -8.54
N GLY A 107 25.61 12.74 -8.86
CA GLY A 107 24.92 11.67 -8.10
C GLY A 107 24.49 12.09 -6.69
N CYS A 108 24.52 13.39 -6.39
CA CYS A 108 24.14 13.98 -5.10
C CYS A 108 23.38 15.30 -5.31
N VAL A 109 22.34 15.53 -4.52
CA VAL A 109 21.58 16.79 -4.48
C VAL A 109 21.40 17.17 -3.02
N GLU A 110 21.91 18.34 -2.61
CA GLU A 110 21.81 18.85 -1.24
C GLU A 110 22.27 17.83 -0.16
N GLY A 111 23.35 17.11 -0.43
CA GLY A 111 23.94 16.10 0.49
C GLY A 111 23.23 14.74 0.50
N ARG A 112 22.15 14.58 -0.28
CA ARG A 112 21.42 13.33 -0.45
C ARG A 112 21.90 12.61 -1.71
N LYS A 113 22.24 11.33 -1.59
CA LYS A 113 22.61 10.48 -2.73
C LYS A 113 21.39 10.30 -3.64
N VAL A 114 21.59 10.45 -4.95
CA VAL A 114 20.57 10.31 -5.98
C VAL A 114 20.92 9.12 -6.86
N ASN A 115 20.13 8.05 -6.72
CA ASN A 115 20.27 6.84 -7.53
C ASN A 115 19.07 6.64 -8.47
N GLY A 116 18.03 7.47 -8.38
CA GLY A 116 16.81 7.24 -9.15
C GLY A 116 17.05 7.27 -10.65
N ALA A 117 16.19 6.60 -11.40
CA ALA A 117 16.25 6.54 -12.85
C ALA A 117 14.86 6.74 -13.47
N LEU A 118 14.85 7.26 -14.69
CA LEU A 118 13.69 7.29 -15.57
C LEU A 118 13.95 6.36 -16.75
N TYR A 119 13.07 5.39 -16.92
CA TYR A 119 13.08 4.50 -18.07
C TYR A 119 12.03 4.98 -19.06
N PHE A 120 12.45 5.33 -20.27
CA PHE A 120 11.57 5.84 -21.32
C PHE A 120 11.31 4.77 -22.37
N ILE A 121 10.06 4.74 -22.85
CA ILE A 121 9.62 3.93 -23.98
C ILE A 121 8.92 4.85 -24.98
N ARG A 122 9.22 4.71 -26.26
CA ARG A 122 8.51 5.36 -27.37
C ARG A 122 8.03 4.28 -28.32
N LEU A 123 6.73 3.99 -28.28
CA LEU A 123 6.07 3.11 -29.25
C LEU A 123 6.11 3.74 -30.65
N HIS A 124 6.16 2.90 -31.67
CA HIS A 124 6.00 3.28 -33.06
C HIS A 124 4.60 3.89 -33.30
N ASP A 125 4.46 4.70 -34.36
CA ASP A 125 3.34 5.63 -34.51
C ASP A 125 1.97 4.94 -34.65
N ASP A 126 1.91 3.77 -35.25
CA ASP A 126 0.72 2.94 -35.44
C ASP A 126 0.18 2.36 -34.11
N ILE A 127 1.06 1.84 -33.27
CA ILE A 127 0.69 1.36 -31.92
C ILE A 127 0.31 2.55 -31.04
N GLN A 128 1.07 3.64 -31.14
CA GLN A 128 0.81 4.85 -30.36
C GLN A 128 -0.56 5.46 -30.68
N GLU A 129 -1.00 5.41 -31.95
CA GLU A 129 -2.30 5.94 -32.37
C GLU A 129 -3.46 5.31 -31.59
N VAL A 130 -3.39 4.01 -31.31
CA VAL A 130 -4.45 3.28 -30.60
C VAL A 130 -4.34 3.37 -29.07
N THR A 131 -3.14 3.56 -28.51
CA THR A 131 -2.96 3.56 -27.04
C THR A 131 -2.96 4.95 -26.40
N ARG A 132 -2.58 6.00 -27.14
CA ARG A 132 -2.33 7.36 -26.61
C ARG A 132 -3.50 7.96 -25.84
N ASP A 133 -4.72 7.77 -26.33
CA ASP A 133 -5.92 8.30 -25.67
C ASP A 133 -6.19 7.64 -24.31
N GLY A 134 -5.92 6.34 -24.21
CA GLY A 134 -6.01 5.60 -22.95
C GLY A 134 -5.01 6.10 -21.92
N VAL A 135 -3.74 6.22 -22.33
CA VAL A 135 -2.65 6.78 -21.50
C VAL A 135 -3.00 8.18 -20.99
N ARG A 136 -3.53 9.05 -21.86
CA ARG A 136 -3.93 10.41 -21.49
C ARG A 136 -5.07 10.42 -20.46
N LYS A 137 -6.06 9.53 -20.59
CA LYS A 137 -7.17 9.39 -19.63
C LYS A 137 -6.67 8.94 -18.26
N ILE A 138 -5.74 7.99 -18.21
CA ILE A 138 -5.10 7.51 -16.97
C ILE A 138 -4.41 8.66 -16.23
N LEU A 139 -3.57 9.43 -16.95
CA LEU A 139 -2.84 10.56 -16.35
C LEU A 139 -3.77 11.70 -15.90
N LYS A 140 -4.83 11.99 -16.67
CA LYS A 140 -5.82 13.01 -16.28
C LYS A 140 -6.56 12.60 -15.01
N LYS A 141 -6.97 11.33 -14.90
CA LYS A 141 -7.60 10.80 -13.68
C LYS A 141 -6.68 10.93 -12.46
N ALA A 142 -5.39 10.61 -12.62
CA ALA A 142 -4.39 10.81 -11.58
C ALA A 142 -4.22 12.31 -11.21
N GLU A 143 -4.26 13.20 -12.19
CA GLU A 143 -4.17 14.65 -11.98
C GLU A 143 -5.35 15.23 -11.22
N ASP A 144 -6.57 14.82 -11.57
CA ASP A 144 -7.79 15.33 -10.95
C ASP A 144 -7.85 14.93 -9.47
N ILE A 145 -7.44 13.71 -9.15
CA ILE A 145 -7.23 13.22 -7.77
C ILE A 145 -6.18 14.11 -7.06
N ALA A 146 -5.04 14.36 -7.70
CA ALA A 146 -3.98 15.19 -7.14
C ALA A 146 -4.35 16.68 -6.98
N LYS A 147 -5.17 17.26 -7.87
CA LYS A 147 -5.61 18.67 -7.79
C LYS A 147 -6.67 18.89 -6.73
N ASN A 148 -7.62 17.97 -6.59
CA ASN A 148 -8.61 17.99 -5.52
C ASN A 148 -7.95 17.88 -4.13
N SER A 149 -6.73 17.35 -4.07
CA SER A 149 -5.90 17.33 -2.85
C SER A 149 -5.38 18.71 -2.40
N LYS A 150 -5.22 19.68 -3.30
CA LYS A 150 -4.47 20.94 -3.05
C LYS A 150 -5.31 22.11 -2.52
N LYS A 151 -6.65 22.04 -2.54
CA LYS A 151 -7.50 23.02 -1.82
C LYS A 151 -7.48 22.68 -0.33
N ARG A 152 -6.59 23.31 0.45
CA ARG A 152 -6.48 23.09 1.90
C ARG A 152 -6.91 24.30 2.71
N SER A 153 -7.81 24.01 3.65
CA SER A 153 -8.10 24.73 4.88
C SER A 153 -6.82 25.03 5.70
N PRO A 154 -6.85 26.02 6.61
CA PRO A 154 -5.67 26.49 7.35
C PRO A 154 -4.91 25.35 8.06
N LYS A 155 -3.57 25.35 7.93
CA LYS A 155 -2.65 24.37 8.51
C LYS A 155 -2.87 24.28 10.02
N ARG A 156 -3.37 23.15 10.51
CA ARG A 156 -3.48 22.85 11.94
C ARG A 156 -2.12 22.40 12.49
N LYS A 157 -1.89 22.67 13.78
CA LYS A 157 -0.64 22.32 14.48
C LYS A 157 -0.50 20.78 14.52
N PRO A 158 0.69 20.22 14.21
CA PRO A 158 0.92 18.77 14.29
C PRO A 158 0.80 18.28 15.74
N LEU A 159 0.33 17.05 15.91
CA LEU A 159 0.16 16.42 17.23
C LEU A 159 1.50 15.95 17.78
N SER A 160 1.71 16.14 19.08
CA SER A 160 2.82 15.55 19.82
C SER A 160 2.64 14.04 19.97
N LYS A 161 3.74 13.33 20.32
CA LYS A 161 3.69 11.87 20.56
C LYS A 161 2.71 11.50 21.68
N LYS A 162 2.68 12.28 22.77
CA LYS A 162 1.81 12.05 23.92
C LYS A 162 0.33 12.26 23.58
N GLU A 163 0.03 13.28 22.77
CA GLU A 163 -1.34 13.51 22.30
C GLU A 163 -1.81 12.35 21.42
N VAL A 164 -0.97 11.84 20.51
CA VAL A 164 -1.33 10.66 19.70
C VAL A 164 -1.57 9.43 20.58
N GLU A 165 -0.71 9.18 21.58
CA GLU A 165 -0.90 8.08 22.53
C GLU A 165 -2.25 8.18 23.27
N GLU A 166 -2.59 9.37 23.79
CA GLU A 166 -3.84 9.59 24.51
C GLU A 166 -5.07 9.44 23.62
N LEU A 167 -5.01 9.95 22.38
CA LEU A 167 -6.11 9.80 21.43
C LEU A 167 -6.32 8.34 21.05
N VAL A 168 -5.25 7.55 20.88
CA VAL A 168 -5.33 6.11 20.62
C VAL A 168 -5.88 5.38 21.84
N ARG A 169 -5.42 5.69 23.06
CA ARG A 169 -5.92 5.08 24.30
C ARG A 169 -7.42 5.26 24.46
N ASN A 170 -7.92 6.47 24.20
CA ASN A 170 -9.34 6.79 24.35
C ASN A 170 -10.15 6.61 23.05
N PHE A 171 -9.58 5.97 22.03
CA PHE A 171 -10.19 5.73 20.74
C PHE A 171 -10.86 6.97 20.09
N ARG A 172 -10.19 8.12 20.16
CA ARG A 172 -10.67 9.43 19.66
C ARG A 172 -10.35 9.64 18.18
N VAL A 173 -11.01 8.85 17.32
CA VAL A 173 -10.80 8.82 15.86
C VAL A 173 -10.96 10.20 15.20
N ASP A 174 -12.02 10.93 15.54
CA ASP A 174 -12.33 12.23 14.91
C ASP A 174 -11.21 13.26 15.09
N GLU A 175 -10.56 13.28 16.26
CA GLU A 175 -9.48 14.23 16.55
C GLU A 175 -8.21 13.92 15.75
N ILE A 176 -7.92 12.63 15.53
CA ILE A 176 -6.82 12.20 14.65
C ILE A 176 -7.13 12.57 13.19
N LEU A 177 -8.36 12.34 12.73
CA LEU A 177 -8.78 12.68 11.37
C LEU A 177 -8.70 14.17 11.06
N LYS A 178 -8.98 15.03 12.06
CA LYS A 178 -8.85 16.49 11.97
C LYS A 178 -7.44 16.96 11.60
N VAL A 179 -6.41 16.17 11.88
CA VAL A 179 -5.00 16.49 11.56
C VAL A 179 -4.39 15.56 10.50
N ALA A 180 -5.01 14.43 10.20
CA ALA A 180 -4.51 13.39 9.30
C ALA A 180 -4.08 13.91 7.91
N LYS A 181 -4.76 14.95 7.41
CA LYS A 181 -4.41 15.57 6.13
C LYS A 181 -3.09 16.34 6.23
N ASP A 182 -2.85 17.05 7.32
CA ASP A 182 -1.78 18.05 7.42
C ASP A 182 -0.53 17.58 8.15
N ASP A 183 -0.67 16.65 9.09
CA ASP A 183 0.45 16.17 9.90
C ASP A 183 1.18 15.01 9.24
N ARG A 184 2.35 15.29 8.65
CA ARG A 184 3.21 14.25 8.04
C ARG A 184 3.76 13.25 9.07
N LYS A 185 3.69 13.53 10.37
CA LYS A 185 4.23 12.68 11.44
C LYS A 185 3.20 11.71 12.02
N ILE A 186 1.91 11.90 11.75
CA ILE A 186 0.85 11.09 12.37
C ILE A 186 0.99 9.60 12.08
N VAL A 187 1.27 9.25 10.82
CA VAL A 187 1.48 7.87 10.38
C VAL A 187 2.64 7.23 11.13
N ARG A 188 3.78 7.94 11.20
CA ARG A 188 4.96 7.46 11.95
C ARG A 188 4.67 7.30 13.45
N ASN A 189 3.91 8.22 14.03
CA ASN A 189 3.55 8.16 15.45
C ASN A 189 2.63 6.96 15.73
N LEU A 190 1.64 6.67 14.87
CA LEU A 190 0.77 5.51 14.95
C LEU A 190 1.53 4.20 14.75
N MET A 191 2.41 4.12 13.75
CA MET A 191 3.25 2.93 13.51
C MET A 191 4.06 2.52 14.73
N ARG A 192 4.60 3.47 15.50
CA ARG A 192 5.34 3.16 16.73
C ARG A 192 4.46 2.43 17.76
N LEU A 193 3.17 2.72 17.79
CA LEU A 193 2.23 2.13 18.76
C LEU A 193 1.83 0.69 18.41
N LEU A 194 2.12 0.25 17.19
CA LEU A 194 1.97 -1.15 16.78
C LEU A 194 2.86 -2.10 17.58
N TYR A 195 3.92 -1.60 18.22
CA TYR A 195 4.82 -2.40 19.05
C TYR A 195 4.39 -2.49 20.52
N SER A 196 3.16 -2.08 20.84
CA SER A 196 2.62 -2.20 22.20
C SER A 196 2.35 -3.66 22.57
N VAL A 197 2.67 -4.00 23.83
CA VAL A 197 2.34 -5.29 24.45
C VAL A 197 0.82 -5.42 24.69
N GLU A 198 0.14 -4.30 24.95
CA GLU A 198 -1.31 -4.26 25.19
C GLU A 198 -2.08 -4.40 23.85
N ASP A 199 -2.78 -5.52 23.67
CA ASP A 199 -3.44 -5.90 22.41
C ASP A 199 -4.52 -4.89 21.97
N GLU A 200 -5.42 -4.48 22.87
CA GLU A 200 -6.48 -3.53 22.51
C GLU A 200 -5.89 -2.18 22.06
N TYR A 201 -4.87 -1.69 22.77
CA TYR A 201 -4.19 -0.45 22.41
C TYR A 201 -3.46 -0.55 21.07
N ARG A 202 -2.82 -1.70 20.80
CA ARG A 202 -2.17 -1.99 19.53
C ARG A 202 -3.17 -2.03 18.37
N MET A 203 -4.31 -2.71 18.56
CA MET A 203 -5.38 -2.80 17.56
C MET A 203 -6.06 -1.45 17.32
N ARG A 204 -6.25 -0.62 18.36
CA ARG A 204 -6.68 0.79 18.21
C ARG A 204 -5.72 1.60 17.35
N ALA A 205 -4.42 1.42 17.55
CA ALA A 205 -3.42 2.09 16.71
C ALA A 205 -3.49 1.62 15.24
N ALA A 206 -3.67 0.32 15.01
CA ALA A 206 -3.84 -0.26 13.69
C ALA A 206 -5.11 0.25 12.98
N GLU A 207 -6.25 0.27 13.68
CA GLU A 207 -7.52 0.77 13.14
C GLU A 207 -7.41 2.25 12.79
N MET A 208 -6.86 3.07 13.69
CA MET A 208 -6.61 4.48 13.43
C MET A 208 -5.63 4.71 12.27
N LEU A 209 -4.62 3.85 12.12
CA LEU A 209 -3.72 3.89 10.99
C LEU A 209 -4.45 3.60 9.67
N GLY A 210 -5.34 2.59 9.64
CA GLY A 210 -6.21 2.31 8.50
C GLY A 210 -7.09 3.50 8.13
N ILE A 211 -7.76 4.10 9.11
CA ILE A 211 -8.60 5.29 8.93
C ILE A 211 -7.79 6.49 8.41
N VAL A 212 -6.64 6.79 9.01
CA VAL A 212 -5.76 7.90 8.59
C VAL A 212 -5.23 7.69 7.18
N THR A 213 -4.74 6.50 6.89
CA THR A 213 -4.18 6.18 5.58
C THR A 213 -5.26 6.19 4.50
N SER A 214 -6.51 5.86 4.82
CA SER A 214 -7.64 5.99 3.89
C SER A 214 -7.81 7.43 3.38
N VAL A 215 -7.60 8.43 4.24
CA VAL A 215 -7.69 9.85 3.89
C VAL A 215 -6.45 10.33 3.13
N ILE A 216 -5.27 9.78 3.46
CA ILE A 216 -4.02 10.08 2.76
C ILE A 216 -4.04 9.49 1.34
N ALA A 217 -4.58 8.29 1.18
CA ALA A 217 -4.65 7.55 -0.08
C ALA A 217 -5.39 8.32 -1.19
N GLU A 218 -6.41 9.10 -0.84
CA GLU A 218 -7.12 10.00 -1.76
C GLU A 218 -6.24 11.05 -2.44
N ARG A 219 -5.01 11.27 -1.95
CA ARG A 219 -4.11 12.34 -2.39
C ARG A 219 -2.74 11.82 -2.78
N ASN A 220 -2.29 10.79 -2.09
CA ASN A 220 -0.97 10.19 -2.22
C ASN A 220 -1.10 8.67 -1.98
N PRO A 221 -1.71 7.94 -2.93
CA PRO A 221 -1.91 6.50 -2.81
C PRO A 221 -0.59 5.73 -2.70
N GLY A 222 0.49 6.19 -3.35
CA GLY A 222 1.76 5.49 -3.33
C GLY A 222 2.54 5.63 -2.03
N PHE A 223 2.32 6.69 -1.25
CA PHE A 223 2.78 6.72 0.15
C PHE A 223 2.19 5.55 0.96
N VAL A 224 0.89 5.30 0.82
CA VAL A 224 0.21 4.21 1.56
C VAL A 224 0.64 2.84 1.05
N SER A 225 0.83 2.67 -0.26
CA SER A 225 1.32 1.40 -0.77
C SER A 225 2.80 1.16 -0.44
N LYS A 226 3.63 2.21 -0.30
CA LYS A 226 4.98 2.06 0.27
C LYS A 226 4.95 1.67 1.74
N LEU A 227 4.00 2.20 2.51
CA LEU A 227 3.76 1.77 3.90
C LEU A 227 3.36 0.29 3.96
N LEU A 228 2.40 -0.15 3.14
CA LEU A 228 2.02 -1.56 3.04
C LEU A 228 3.22 -2.44 2.68
N GLN A 229 4.01 -2.05 1.68
CA GLN A 229 5.23 -2.79 1.32
C GLN A 229 6.17 -2.97 2.51
N ASN A 230 6.44 -1.90 3.26
CA ASN A 230 7.31 -1.96 4.44
C ASN A 230 6.72 -2.87 5.53
N LEU A 231 5.40 -2.86 5.74
CA LEU A 231 4.73 -3.75 6.70
C LEU A 231 4.85 -5.23 6.27
N PHE A 232 4.66 -5.52 4.98
CA PHE A 232 4.84 -6.87 4.44
C PHE A 232 6.30 -7.34 4.53
N THR A 233 7.27 -6.46 4.29
CA THR A 233 8.68 -6.78 4.52
C THR A 233 8.94 -7.13 5.99
N ALA A 234 8.35 -6.37 6.93
CA ALA A 234 8.53 -6.59 8.36
C ALA A 234 7.94 -7.92 8.87
N ILE A 235 6.85 -8.43 8.27
CA ILE A 235 6.29 -9.74 8.66
C ILE A 235 7.06 -10.94 8.05
N ILE A 236 7.80 -10.72 6.95
CA ILE A 236 8.66 -11.73 6.32
C ILE A 236 9.97 -11.87 7.10
N ASP A 237 10.54 -10.75 7.55
CA ASP A 237 11.80 -10.74 8.29
C ASP A 237 11.62 -11.38 9.69
N SER A 238 12.11 -12.60 9.86
CA SER A 238 12.04 -13.33 11.13
C SER A 238 12.88 -12.71 12.25
N ALA A 239 13.81 -11.80 11.93
CA ALA A 239 14.57 -11.05 12.92
C ALA A 239 13.84 -9.79 13.41
N ALA A 240 12.79 -9.35 12.71
CA ALA A 240 11.99 -8.20 13.09
C ALA A 240 10.80 -8.60 13.98
N SER A 241 10.58 -7.84 15.06
CA SER A 241 9.31 -7.93 15.78
C SER A 241 8.19 -7.43 14.86
N SER A 242 7.31 -8.32 14.44
CA SER A 242 6.21 -8.02 13.49
C SER A 242 4.90 -7.65 14.18
N TRP A 243 4.97 -7.24 15.46
CA TRP A 243 3.82 -6.96 16.30
C TRP A 243 2.94 -5.88 15.67
N GLY A 244 1.67 -6.21 15.53
CA GLY A 244 0.64 -5.36 14.92
C GLY A 244 0.82 -5.02 13.45
N ALA A 245 1.78 -5.61 12.75
CA ALA A 245 1.92 -5.41 11.30
C ALA A 245 0.78 -6.07 10.53
N PHE A 246 0.37 -7.29 10.88
CA PHE A 246 -0.80 -7.95 10.28
C PHE A 246 -2.09 -7.17 10.55
N GLU A 247 -2.29 -6.74 11.79
CA GLU A 247 -3.43 -5.92 12.21
C GLU A 247 -3.48 -4.63 11.37
N ALA A 248 -2.35 -3.91 11.24
CA ALA A 248 -2.25 -2.72 10.41
C ALA A 248 -2.51 -2.99 8.91
N ILE A 249 -2.00 -4.10 8.36
CA ILE A 249 -2.25 -4.47 6.95
C ILE A 249 -3.74 -4.71 6.73
N GLY A 250 -4.40 -5.50 7.58
CA GLY A 250 -5.83 -5.76 7.50
C GLY A 250 -6.66 -4.48 7.61
N GLU A 251 -6.32 -3.59 8.53
CA GLU A 251 -6.99 -2.30 8.72
C GLU A 251 -6.78 -1.35 7.52
N ILE A 252 -5.56 -1.22 6.99
CA ILE A 252 -5.30 -0.36 5.82
C ILE A 252 -6.06 -0.86 4.59
N ILE A 253 -6.01 -2.17 4.31
CA ILE A 253 -6.70 -2.74 3.14
C ILE A 253 -8.21 -2.62 3.31
N SER A 254 -8.78 -3.00 4.45
CA SER A 254 -10.23 -2.96 4.69
C SER A 254 -10.84 -1.56 4.59
N HIS A 255 -10.10 -0.50 4.93
CA HIS A 255 -10.58 0.88 4.81
C HIS A 255 -10.55 1.44 3.37
N LYS A 256 -9.77 0.83 2.46
CA LYS A 256 -9.65 1.23 1.05
C LYS A 256 -9.46 0.03 0.14
N VAL A 257 -10.40 -0.91 0.19
CA VAL A 257 -10.29 -2.19 -0.51
C VAL A 257 -10.16 -1.98 -2.02
N GLU A 258 -10.94 -1.08 -2.62
CA GLU A 258 -10.92 -0.79 -4.06
C GLU A 258 -9.53 -0.35 -4.56
N MET A 259 -8.71 0.22 -3.67
CA MET A 259 -7.38 0.71 -4.01
C MET A 259 -6.28 -0.32 -3.71
N PHE A 260 -6.46 -1.13 -2.66
CA PHE A 260 -5.41 -2.00 -2.13
C PHE A 260 -5.74 -3.50 -2.18
N ALA A 261 -6.82 -3.92 -2.86
CA ALA A 261 -7.20 -5.33 -2.99
C ALA A 261 -6.07 -6.20 -3.58
N GLY A 262 -5.23 -5.61 -4.43
CA GLY A 262 -4.05 -6.29 -5.00
C GLY A 262 -3.06 -6.83 -3.96
N TYR A 263 -3.13 -6.35 -2.70
CA TYR A 263 -2.29 -6.83 -1.61
C TYR A 263 -2.83 -8.08 -0.89
N ILE A 264 -4.13 -8.39 -1.06
CA ILE A 264 -4.79 -9.51 -0.36
C ILE A 264 -4.09 -10.86 -0.62
N PRO A 265 -3.71 -11.22 -1.86
CA PRO A 265 -3.05 -12.51 -2.12
C PRO A 265 -1.74 -12.70 -1.36
N HIS A 266 -1.06 -11.62 -0.97
CA HIS A 266 0.16 -11.70 -0.17
C HIS A 266 -0.11 -12.14 1.27
N LEU A 267 -1.33 -12.03 1.80
CA LEU A 267 -1.68 -12.57 3.10
C LEU A 267 -1.86 -14.09 3.06
N TYR A 268 -2.30 -14.65 1.93
CA TYR A 268 -2.57 -16.08 1.79
C TYR A 268 -1.34 -16.96 2.00
N ARG A 269 -0.15 -16.45 1.65
CA ARG A 269 1.11 -17.19 1.84
C ARG A 269 1.42 -17.53 3.30
N PHE A 270 0.81 -16.81 4.25
CA PHE A 270 1.02 -16.99 5.68
C PHE A 270 -0.03 -17.92 6.31
N LEU A 271 -1.04 -18.33 5.54
CA LEU A 271 -2.04 -19.25 6.05
C LEU A 271 -1.46 -20.65 6.37
N PRO A 272 -0.55 -21.23 5.57
CA PRO A 272 0.08 -22.51 5.92
C PRO A 272 1.14 -22.41 7.03
N ASP A 273 1.60 -21.21 7.37
CA ASP A 273 2.66 -20.97 8.36
C ASP A 273 2.07 -20.95 9.77
N GLU A 274 2.32 -21.97 10.59
CA GLU A 274 1.72 -22.12 11.92
C GLU A 274 1.95 -20.92 12.85
N GLU A 275 3.12 -20.26 12.76
CA GLU A 275 3.46 -19.11 13.61
C GLU A 275 2.69 -17.85 13.20
N ARG A 276 2.39 -17.70 11.91
CA ARG A 276 1.79 -16.49 11.32
C ARG A 276 0.32 -16.68 10.94
N ARG A 277 -0.17 -17.92 10.89
CA ARG A 277 -1.52 -18.30 10.43
C ARG A 277 -2.60 -17.50 11.16
N VAL A 278 -2.55 -17.46 12.48
CA VAL A 278 -3.56 -16.75 13.30
C VAL A 278 -3.61 -15.27 12.95
N SER A 279 -2.46 -14.61 12.87
CA SER A 279 -2.36 -13.18 12.51
C SER A 279 -2.82 -12.92 11.07
N ALA A 280 -2.52 -13.82 10.14
CA ALA A 280 -3.00 -13.74 8.76
C ALA A 280 -4.53 -13.90 8.68
N LEU A 281 -5.10 -14.88 9.39
CA LEU A 281 -6.54 -15.09 9.48
C LEU A 281 -7.26 -13.85 10.05
N GLN A 282 -6.70 -13.22 11.08
CA GLN A 282 -7.22 -11.96 11.63
C GLN A 282 -7.25 -10.84 10.57
N ALA A 283 -6.12 -10.63 9.88
CA ALA A 283 -6.01 -9.59 8.86
C ALA A 283 -6.98 -9.82 7.68
N ILE A 284 -7.07 -11.07 7.20
CA ILE A 284 -7.98 -11.42 6.11
C ILE A 284 -9.44 -11.33 6.57
N GLY A 285 -9.77 -11.78 7.78
CA GLY A 285 -11.11 -11.68 8.32
C GLY A 285 -11.55 -10.23 8.55
N LYS A 286 -10.63 -9.30 8.82
CA LYS A 286 -10.93 -7.85 8.80
C LYS A 286 -11.35 -7.38 7.40
N ILE A 287 -10.74 -7.90 6.35
CA ILE A 287 -11.12 -7.60 4.96
C ILE A 287 -12.46 -8.26 4.61
N ALA A 288 -12.70 -9.50 5.06
CA ALA A 288 -13.94 -10.24 4.85
C ALA A 288 -15.17 -9.51 5.40
N GLN A 289 -15.02 -8.77 6.50
CA GLN A 289 -16.08 -7.94 7.07
C GLN A 289 -16.59 -6.84 6.14
N VAL A 290 -15.74 -6.36 5.22
CA VAL A 290 -16.04 -5.23 4.34
C VAL A 290 -16.35 -5.70 2.92
N ARG A 291 -15.58 -6.66 2.41
CA ARG A 291 -15.66 -7.17 1.02
C ARG A 291 -15.50 -8.69 0.98
N PRO A 292 -16.50 -9.47 1.47
CA PRO A 292 -16.43 -10.93 1.48
C PRO A 292 -16.39 -11.51 0.05
N ASP A 293 -16.97 -10.81 -0.92
CA ASP A 293 -17.02 -11.18 -2.34
C ASP A 293 -15.64 -11.33 -3.01
N LEU A 294 -14.59 -10.74 -2.43
CA LEU A 294 -13.21 -10.88 -2.92
C LEU A 294 -12.54 -12.19 -2.45
N LEU A 295 -13.19 -12.93 -1.56
CA LEU A 295 -12.61 -14.07 -0.84
C LEU A 295 -13.33 -15.40 -1.14
N ASN A 296 -14.09 -15.48 -2.24
CA ASN A 296 -14.96 -16.62 -2.58
C ASN A 296 -14.25 -17.99 -2.65
N LYS A 297 -12.93 -18.03 -2.85
CA LYS A 297 -12.15 -19.28 -2.89
C LYS A 297 -11.63 -19.72 -1.51
N LEU A 298 -11.71 -18.84 -0.52
CA LEU A 298 -11.15 -19.05 0.81
C LEU A 298 -11.91 -20.05 1.68
N PRO A 299 -13.26 -20.25 1.56
CA PRO A 299 -13.98 -21.22 2.37
C PRO A 299 -13.38 -22.63 2.31
N LEU A 300 -12.96 -23.09 1.13
CA LEU A 300 -12.32 -24.41 0.93
C LEU A 300 -11.07 -24.60 1.80
N TYR A 301 -10.36 -23.52 2.11
CA TYR A 301 -9.19 -23.54 2.97
C TYR A 301 -9.54 -23.39 4.46
N LEU A 302 -10.60 -22.63 4.78
CA LEU A 302 -10.99 -22.35 6.17
C LEU A 302 -11.73 -23.52 6.83
N ILE A 303 -12.51 -24.30 6.08
CA ILE A 303 -13.27 -25.43 6.64
C ILE A 303 -12.34 -26.44 7.35
N PRO A 304 -11.22 -26.89 6.75
CA PRO A 304 -10.25 -27.73 7.46
C PRO A 304 -9.71 -27.09 8.75
N LEU A 305 -9.57 -25.77 8.80
CA LEU A 305 -9.06 -25.06 9.98
C LEU A 305 -10.02 -25.06 11.16
N LEU A 306 -11.30 -25.40 10.98
CA LEU A 306 -12.24 -25.60 12.09
C LEU A 306 -11.85 -26.80 12.98
N LYS A 307 -10.95 -27.65 12.50
CA LYS A 307 -10.39 -28.80 13.23
C LYS A 307 -8.90 -28.63 13.57
N ASP A 308 -8.34 -27.43 13.37
CA ASP A 308 -6.92 -27.14 13.63
C ASP A 308 -6.55 -27.37 15.11
N PRO A 309 -5.36 -27.91 15.42
CA PRO A 309 -4.92 -28.07 16.81
C PRO A 309 -4.89 -26.73 17.57
N ASP A 310 -4.55 -25.62 16.90
CA ASP A 310 -4.62 -24.29 17.50
C ASP A 310 -6.07 -23.79 17.54
N TYR A 311 -6.63 -23.67 18.75
CA TYR A 311 -7.99 -23.15 18.95
C TYR A 311 -8.17 -21.71 18.45
N ARG A 312 -7.08 -20.94 18.34
CA ARG A 312 -7.12 -19.58 17.79
C ARG A 312 -7.38 -19.62 16.29
N ALA A 313 -6.73 -20.54 15.57
CA ALA A 313 -6.99 -20.75 14.15
C ALA A 313 -8.44 -21.18 13.92
N ARG A 314 -8.95 -22.11 14.74
CA ARG A 314 -10.38 -22.52 14.71
C ARG A 314 -11.33 -21.35 14.88
N GLY A 315 -11.12 -20.54 15.93
CA GLY A 315 -11.99 -19.40 16.22
C GLY A 315 -11.99 -18.34 15.11
N TYR A 316 -10.83 -17.96 14.55
CA TYR A 316 -10.80 -17.00 13.45
C TYR A 316 -11.28 -17.57 12.12
N ALA A 317 -11.11 -18.88 11.88
CA ALA A 317 -11.71 -19.54 10.72
C ALA A 317 -13.24 -19.50 10.79
N ALA A 318 -13.83 -19.89 11.93
CA ALA A 318 -15.27 -19.82 12.16
C ALA A 318 -15.81 -18.39 12.03
N TRP A 319 -15.13 -17.44 12.66
CA TRP A 319 -15.49 -16.03 12.59
C TRP A 319 -15.52 -15.50 11.15
N MET A 320 -14.50 -15.82 10.36
CA MET A 320 -14.40 -15.38 8.97
C MET A 320 -15.42 -16.09 8.06
N LEU A 321 -15.61 -17.39 8.25
CA LEU A 321 -16.59 -18.18 7.52
C LEU A 321 -18.02 -17.64 7.66
N GLY A 322 -18.39 -17.13 8.84
CA GLY A 322 -19.67 -16.44 9.03
C GLY A 322 -19.85 -15.16 8.22
N TYR A 323 -18.77 -14.53 7.75
CA TYR A 323 -18.87 -13.38 6.82
C TYR A 323 -18.87 -13.80 5.36
N LEU A 324 -18.31 -14.97 5.03
CA LEU A 324 -18.24 -15.46 3.66
C LEU A 324 -19.56 -16.09 3.19
N GLY A 325 -20.45 -16.46 4.12
CA GLY A 325 -21.88 -16.69 3.82
C GLY A 325 -22.16 -17.90 2.94
N THR A 326 -21.79 -19.11 3.38
CA THR A 326 -22.12 -20.37 2.71
C THR A 326 -22.98 -21.24 3.61
N GLU A 327 -24.21 -21.61 3.24
CA GLU A 327 -25.06 -22.45 4.12
C GLU A 327 -24.46 -23.84 4.41
N GLU A 328 -23.64 -24.34 3.48
CA GLU A 328 -23.01 -25.66 3.49
C GLU A 328 -22.04 -25.90 4.65
N ILE A 329 -21.60 -24.85 5.36
CA ILE A 329 -20.65 -24.97 6.48
C ILE A 329 -21.32 -25.02 7.86
N LYS A 330 -22.66 -24.99 7.91
CA LYS A 330 -23.38 -24.92 9.20
C LYS A 330 -23.01 -26.09 10.12
N GLU A 331 -23.01 -27.31 9.62
CA GLU A 331 -22.64 -28.50 10.39
C GLU A 331 -21.19 -28.45 10.89
N ASP A 332 -20.25 -27.93 10.07
CA ASP A 332 -18.87 -27.75 10.49
C ASP A 332 -18.73 -26.72 11.62
N LEU A 333 -19.52 -25.64 11.60
CA LEU A 333 -19.56 -24.63 12.66
C LEU A 333 -20.20 -25.17 13.95
N GLU A 334 -21.25 -25.98 13.84
CA GLU A 334 -21.89 -26.66 14.99
C GLU A 334 -20.90 -27.57 15.74
N GLY A 335 -19.87 -28.09 15.04
CA GLY A 335 -18.77 -28.83 15.64
C GLY A 335 -17.95 -28.05 16.68
N LEU A 336 -18.08 -26.73 16.76
CA LEU A 336 -17.45 -25.88 17.79
C LEU A 336 -18.35 -25.61 19.00
N PHE A 337 -19.59 -26.09 19.01
CA PHE A 337 -20.50 -25.88 20.14
C PHE A 337 -19.97 -26.50 21.42
N GLY A 338 -20.13 -25.76 22.53
CA GLY A 338 -19.59 -26.11 23.83
C GLY A 338 -18.09 -25.88 24.02
N ASP A 339 -17.35 -25.44 22.98
CA ASP A 339 -15.94 -25.08 23.15
C ASP A 339 -15.80 -23.73 23.88
N THR A 340 -15.39 -23.80 25.15
CA THR A 340 -15.28 -22.64 26.05
C THR A 340 -13.95 -21.90 25.93
N ARG A 341 -13.02 -22.32 25.06
CA ARG A 341 -11.76 -21.59 24.83
C ARG A 341 -12.07 -20.23 24.22
N GLN A 342 -11.31 -19.21 24.62
CA GLN A 342 -11.61 -17.83 24.28
C GLN A 342 -10.57 -17.20 23.37
N ILE A 343 -11.02 -16.44 22.38
CA ILE A 343 -10.16 -15.59 21.54
C ILE A 343 -10.64 -14.15 21.57
N GLY A 344 -9.72 -13.22 21.30
CA GLY A 344 -10.04 -11.80 21.22
C GLY A 344 -10.63 -11.44 19.86
N ILE A 345 -11.88 -10.96 19.83
CA ILE A 345 -12.51 -10.40 18.64
C ILE A 345 -12.51 -8.88 18.77
N TYR A 346 -11.72 -8.24 17.92
CA TYR A 346 -11.61 -6.78 17.88
C TYR A 346 -12.64 -6.17 16.92
N ARG A 347 -13.41 -5.20 17.41
CA ARG A 347 -14.32 -4.38 16.58
C ARG A 347 -14.42 -2.96 17.15
N ASN A 348 -14.26 -1.96 16.27
CA ASN A 348 -14.52 -0.54 16.54
C ASN A 348 -13.92 -0.07 17.87
N GLY A 349 -12.61 -0.20 18.01
CA GLY A 349 -11.90 0.25 19.21
C GLY A 349 -12.02 -0.67 20.43
N THR A 350 -12.71 -1.81 20.36
CA THR A 350 -12.93 -2.68 21.53
C THR A 350 -12.48 -4.10 21.23
N LEU A 351 -11.64 -4.66 22.10
CA LEU A 351 -11.26 -6.07 22.08
C LEU A 351 -12.14 -6.84 23.05
N LYS A 352 -13.01 -7.72 22.55
CA LYS A 352 -13.85 -8.57 23.39
C LYS A 352 -13.39 -10.01 23.34
N MET A 353 -13.19 -10.63 24.49
CA MET A 353 -12.97 -12.07 24.59
C MET A 353 -14.29 -12.79 24.34
N LYS A 354 -14.28 -13.75 23.41
CA LYS A 354 -15.43 -14.59 23.08
C LYS A 354 -15.03 -16.05 23.04
N THR A 355 -15.93 -16.94 23.46
CA THR A 355 -15.73 -18.38 23.32
C THR A 355 -15.85 -18.81 21.86
N LEU A 356 -15.28 -19.96 21.52
CA LEU A 356 -15.47 -20.58 20.20
C LEU A 356 -16.94 -20.93 19.95
N ASP A 357 -17.67 -21.36 20.99
CA ASP A 357 -19.14 -21.56 20.93
C ASP A 357 -19.90 -20.28 20.54
N GLU A 358 -19.62 -19.16 21.22
CA GLU A 358 -20.24 -17.85 20.90
C GLU A 358 -19.93 -17.41 19.47
N ILE A 359 -18.68 -17.59 19.02
CA ILE A 359 -18.26 -17.24 17.66
C ILE A 359 -18.97 -18.11 16.62
N ALA A 360 -19.08 -19.40 16.86
CA ALA A 360 -19.75 -20.34 15.95
C ALA A 360 -21.24 -20.01 15.82
N ARG A 361 -21.93 -19.74 16.93
CA ARG A 361 -23.33 -19.31 16.92
C ARG A 361 -23.51 -18.02 16.13
N GLU A 362 -22.68 -17.01 16.41
CA GLU A 362 -22.73 -15.76 15.65
C GLU A 362 -22.38 -15.92 14.17
N ALA A 363 -21.56 -16.90 13.81
CA ALA A 363 -21.24 -17.20 12.42
C ALA A 363 -22.43 -17.84 11.71
N ILE A 364 -23.10 -18.80 12.36
CA ILE A 364 -24.32 -19.45 11.86
C ILE A 364 -25.46 -18.43 11.70
N ASP A 365 -25.62 -17.50 12.64
CA ASP A 365 -26.64 -16.44 12.57
C ASP A 365 -26.47 -15.48 11.36
N ARG A 366 -25.31 -15.50 10.70
CA ARG A 366 -25.00 -14.68 9.51
C ARG A 366 -25.14 -15.42 8.18
N LEU A 367 -25.21 -16.75 8.21
CA LEU A 367 -25.48 -17.58 7.03
C LEU A 367 -26.93 -17.37 6.61
#